data_AF-A0A484X865-F1
#
_entry.id   AF-A0A484X865-F1
#
_cell.length_a   1.000
_cell.length_b   1.000
_cell.length_c   1.000
_cell.angle_alpha   90.00
_cell.angle_beta   90.00
_cell.angle_gamma   90.00
#
_symmetry.space_group_name_H-M   'P 1'
#
loop_
_entity.id
_entity.type
_entity.pdbx_description
1 polymer ?
#
loop_
_entity_poly.entity_id
_entity_poly.type
_entity_poly.pdbx_seq_one_letter_code
_entity_poly.pdbx_strand_id
1 'polypeptide(L)'
;MLSLLYTNVITALETLYVELFINSIEKDDVYIANCIEKGKTEFKVSKDIAALPFKGEPIEKIRGELIRSIKEHLISASWHSTKKVIDRYEATFDIKVQKDCPIEAIELATLNRNHLVHRGGKDKEGNLVVITDQDLETLIENASNLAIMLYNSLNVATNKTTILQPDDKPFIHEF
;
A
#
# COMPACT_ATOMS: atom_id res chain seq x y z
N MET A 1 14.69 0.39 -26.19
CA MET A 1 13.40 -0.28 -25.94
C MET A 1 13.34 -0.87 -24.53
N LEU A 2 14.31 -1.70 -24.14
CA LEU A 2 14.34 -2.36 -22.82
C LEU A 2 14.26 -1.42 -21.62
N SER A 3 15.02 -0.32 -21.60
CA SER A 3 14.97 0.67 -20.52
C SER A 3 13.58 1.30 -20.30
N LEU A 4 12.79 1.46 -21.37
CA LEU A 4 11.43 1.98 -21.30
C LEU A 4 10.50 0.94 -20.68
N LEU A 5 10.60 -0.33 -21.09
CA LEU A 5 9.83 -1.43 -20.51
C LEU A 5 10.17 -1.60 -19.02
N TYR A 6 11.45 -1.60 -18.68
CA TYR A 6 11.93 -1.68 -17.30
C TYR A 6 11.35 -0.58 -16.42
N THR A 7 11.36 0.66 -16.93
CA THR A 7 10.77 1.82 -16.24
C THR A 7 9.28 1.62 -16.01
N ASN A 8 8.55 1.12 -17.01
CA ASN A 8 7.11 0.91 -16.91
C ASN A 8 6.73 -0.21 -15.95
N VAL A 9 7.54 -1.27 -15.81
CA VAL A 9 7.29 -2.33 -14.83
C VAL A 9 7.34 -1.78 -13.40
N ILE A 10 8.36 -0.98 -13.06
CA ILE A 10 8.45 -0.33 -11.75
C ILE A 10 7.28 0.64 -11.53
N THR A 11 6.98 1.49 -12.51
CA THR A 11 5.86 2.44 -12.40
C THR A 11 4.52 1.72 -12.21
N ALA A 12 4.27 0.61 -12.93
CA ALA A 12 3.06 -0.18 -12.77
C ALA A 12 2.97 -0.82 -11.38
N LEU A 13 4.09 -1.32 -10.86
CA LEU A 13 4.17 -1.87 -9.51
C LEU A 13 3.90 -0.80 -8.43
N GLU A 14 4.44 0.41 -8.60
CA GLU A 14 4.16 1.54 -7.72
C GLU A 14 2.67 1.91 -7.72
N THR A 15 2.05 2.01 -8.89
CA THR A 15 0.60 2.26 -9.03
C THR A 15 -0.21 1.17 -8.32
N LEU A 16 0.16 -0.10 -8.52
CA LEU A 16 -0.48 -1.24 -7.86
C LEU A 16 -0.40 -1.13 -6.33
N TYR A 17 0.74 -0.71 -5.78
CA TYR A 17 0.86 -0.50 -4.33
C TYR A 17 -0.15 0.52 -3.81
N VAL A 18 -0.36 1.62 -4.53
CA VAL A 18 -1.30 2.67 -4.11
C VAL A 18 -2.73 2.17 -4.21
N GLU A 19 -3.10 1.61 -5.37
CA GLU A 19 -4.46 1.18 -5.65
C GLU A 19 -4.91 0.06 -4.72
N LEU A 20 -4.07 -0.96 -4.52
CA LEU A 20 -4.40 -2.06 -3.61
C LEU A 20 -4.58 -1.57 -2.17
N PHE A 21 -3.74 -0.64 -1.71
CA PHE A 21 -3.81 -0.12 -0.35
C PHE A 21 -5.11 0.69 -0.15
N ILE A 22 -5.37 1.64 -1.05
CA ILE A 22 -6.53 2.53 -1.00
C ILE A 22 -7.83 1.76 -1.12
N ASN A 23 -7.89 0.74 -1.98
CA ASN A 23 -9.09 -0.07 -2.15
C ASN A 23 -9.32 -1.04 -0.98
N SER A 24 -8.29 -1.33 -0.18
CA SER A 24 -8.40 -2.25 0.95
C SER A 24 -8.75 -1.54 2.26
N ILE A 25 -8.34 -0.27 2.44
CA ILE A 25 -8.50 0.43 3.72
C ILE A 25 -9.96 0.65 4.14
N GLU A 26 -10.89 0.76 3.19
CA GLU A 26 -12.31 0.99 3.47
C GLU A 26 -13.09 -0.29 3.80
N LYS A 27 -12.47 -1.46 3.67
CA LYS A 27 -13.15 -2.74 3.91
C LYS A 27 -13.52 -2.96 5.38
N ASP A 28 -12.78 -2.34 6.30
CA ASP A 28 -13.00 -2.41 7.75
C ASP A 28 -12.45 -1.15 8.44
N ASP A 29 -13.21 -0.59 9.38
CA ASP A 29 -12.81 0.61 10.13
C ASP A 29 -11.55 0.37 10.99
N VAL A 30 -11.25 -0.88 11.35
CA VAL A 30 -9.99 -1.25 12.02
C VAL A 30 -8.76 -0.87 11.18
N TYR A 31 -8.84 -0.98 9.84
CA TYR A 31 -7.72 -0.60 8.98
C TYR A 31 -7.55 0.91 8.89
N ILE A 32 -8.64 1.66 8.94
CA ILE A 32 -8.60 3.12 9.03
C ILE A 32 -7.90 3.54 10.33
N ALA A 33 -8.31 2.97 11.46
CA ALA A 33 -7.70 3.23 12.76
C ALA A 33 -6.20 2.86 12.76
N ASN A 34 -5.85 1.66 12.30
CA ASN A 34 -4.45 1.22 12.20
C ASN A 34 -3.62 2.12 11.26
N CYS A 35 -4.18 2.57 10.14
CA CYS A 35 -3.49 3.47 9.21
C CYS A 35 -3.11 4.80 9.89
N ILE A 36 -4.00 5.34 10.72
CA ILE A 36 -3.78 6.59 11.46
C ILE A 36 -2.79 6.39 12.61
N GLU A 37 -2.98 5.35 13.40
CA GLU A 37 -2.21 5.13 14.64
C GLU A 37 -0.83 4.54 14.39
N LYS A 38 -0.74 3.61 13.44
CA LYS A 38 0.40 2.70 13.27
C LYS A 38 0.95 2.70 11.85
N GLY A 39 0.16 3.10 10.86
CA GLY A 39 0.38 2.86 9.42
C GLY A 39 1.68 3.38 8.83
N LYS A 40 2.60 3.95 9.64
CA LYS A 40 3.89 4.52 9.21
C LYS A 40 3.69 5.48 8.03
N THR A 41 2.59 6.23 8.08
CA THR A 41 2.28 7.32 7.17
C THR A 41 2.66 8.65 7.84
N GLU A 42 2.87 9.69 7.04
CA GLU A 42 3.04 11.05 7.56
C GLU A 42 1.68 11.76 7.73
N PHE A 43 0.59 11.00 7.67
CA PHE A 43 -0.77 11.51 7.73
C PHE A 43 -1.04 12.16 9.08
N LYS A 44 -1.66 13.34 9.03
CA LYS A 44 -2.15 14.04 10.21
C LYS A 44 -3.55 14.54 9.92
N VAL A 45 -4.49 14.20 10.79
CA VAL A 45 -5.86 14.70 10.72
C VAL A 45 -5.84 16.23 10.83
N SER A 46 -6.52 16.91 9.91
CA SER A 46 -6.61 18.37 9.93
C SER A 46 -7.44 18.86 11.12
N LYS A 47 -7.19 20.10 11.57
CA LYS A 47 -7.97 20.71 12.65
C LYS A 47 -9.46 20.80 12.31
N ASP A 48 -9.79 20.99 11.04
CA ASP A 48 -11.18 21.09 10.58
C ASP A 48 -11.93 19.77 10.76
N ILE A 49 -11.29 18.64 10.39
CA ILE A 49 -11.87 17.30 10.57
C ILE A 49 -11.95 16.95 12.06
N ALA A 50 -10.88 17.23 12.83
CA ALA A 50 -10.84 16.97 14.26
C ALA A 50 -11.89 17.76 15.06
N ALA A 51 -12.35 18.90 14.53
CA ALA A 51 -13.39 19.73 15.15
C ALA A 51 -14.82 19.27 14.85
N LEU A 52 -15.05 18.43 13.84
CA LEU A 52 -16.39 18.01 13.41
C LEU A 52 -17.25 17.38 14.55
N PRO A 53 -16.71 16.50 15.43
CA PRO A 53 -17.49 15.98 16.56
C PRO A 53 -18.04 17.09 17.46
N PHE A 54 -17.25 18.14 17.70
CA PHE A 54 -17.64 19.28 18.54
C PHE A 54 -18.59 20.26 17.85
N LYS A 55 -18.68 20.19 16.52
CA LYS A 55 -19.65 20.94 15.71
C LYS A 55 -21.02 20.24 15.62
N GLY A 56 -21.17 19.07 16.23
CA GLY A 56 -22.40 18.28 16.19
C GLY A 56 -22.64 17.58 14.86
N GLU A 57 -21.59 17.37 14.06
CA GLU A 57 -21.70 16.71 12.77
C GLU A 57 -21.93 15.20 12.95
N PRO A 58 -22.74 14.55 12.10
CA PRO A 58 -23.03 13.13 12.22
C PRO A 58 -21.77 12.28 11.98
N ILE A 59 -21.70 11.12 12.64
CA ILE A 59 -20.52 10.23 12.62
C ILE A 59 -20.18 9.78 11.20
N GLU A 60 -21.18 9.61 10.33
CA GLU A 60 -21.04 9.22 8.93
C GLU A 60 -20.30 10.30 8.13
N LYS A 61 -20.57 11.57 8.40
CA LYS A 61 -19.88 12.69 7.76
C LYS A 61 -18.45 12.80 8.26
N ILE A 62 -18.23 12.64 9.57
CA ILE A 62 -16.88 12.63 10.16
C ILE A 62 -16.04 11.51 9.52
N ARG A 63 -16.62 10.31 9.41
CA ARG A 63 -16.00 9.16 8.76
C ARG A 63 -15.69 9.43 7.30
N GLY A 64 -16.64 9.96 6.53
CA GLY A 64 -16.45 10.28 5.11
C GLY A 64 -15.33 11.28 4.87
N GLU A 65 -15.28 12.36 5.65
CA GLU A 65 -14.21 13.37 5.55
C GLU A 65 -12.83 12.83 5.94
N LEU A 66 -12.77 12.00 6.98
CA LEU A 66 -11.53 11.36 7.42
C LEU A 66 -10.98 10.42 6.33
N ILE A 67 -11.83 9.54 5.80
CA ILE A 67 -11.46 8.60 4.73
C ILE A 67 -10.99 9.36 3.49
N ARG A 68 -11.73 10.38 3.07
CA ARG A 68 -11.36 11.23 1.93
C ARG A 68 -9.97 11.83 2.14
N SER A 69 -9.72 12.42 3.32
CA SER A 69 -8.43 13.04 3.65
C SER A 69 -7.28 12.02 3.69
N ILE A 70 -7.51 10.82 4.23
CA ILE A 70 -6.52 9.74 4.22
C ILE A 70 -6.19 9.33 2.79
N LYS A 71 -7.20 9.10 1.94
CA LYS A 71 -6.99 8.71 0.54
C LYS A 71 -6.22 9.78 -0.23
N GLU A 72 -6.58 11.05 -0.10
CA GLU A 72 -5.85 12.17 -0.72
C GLU A 72 -4.37 12.22 -0.27
N HIS A 73 -4.11 11.99 1.02
CA HIS A 73 -2.75 11.89 1.54
C HIS A 73 -2.00 10.69 0.95
N LEU A 74 -2.64 9.51 0.89
CA LEU A 74 -2.01 8.30 0.36
C LEU A 74 -1.71 8.40 -1.13
N ILE A 75 -2.56 9.05 -1.93
CA ILE A 75 -2.32 9.28 -3.37
C ILE A 75 -1.09 10.17 -3.58
N SER A 76 -0.88 11.16 -2.72
CA SER A 76 0.23 12.11 -2.81
C SER A 76 1.50 11.63 -2.09
N ALA A 77 1.42 10.55 -1.30
CA ALA A 77 2.54 10.01 -0.57
C ALA A 77 3.59 9.36 -1.49
N SER A 78 4.81 9.22 -0.98
CA SER A 78 5.83 8.41 -1.65
C SER A 78 5.55 6.91 -1.52
N TRP A 79 5.69 6.19 -2.65
CA TRP A 79 5.56 4.74 -2.79
C TRP A 79 6.76 4.07 -3.46
N HIS A 80 7.84 4.83 -3.69
CA HIS A 80 9.00 4.35 -4.45
C HIS A 80 9.89 3.36 -3.66
N SER A 81 9.81 3.36 -2.33
CA SER A 81 10.60 2.46 -1.50
C SER A 81 9.76 1.25 -1.13
N THR A 82 10.03 0.12 -1.77
CA THR A 82 9.38 -1.16 -1.49
C THR A 82 9.44 -1.50 0.00
N LYS A 83 10.55 -1.23 0.69
CA LYS A 83 10.64 -1.47 2.13
C LYS A 83 9.60 -0.67 2.90
N LYS A 84 9.51 0.65 2.65
CA LYS A 84 8.51 1.53 3.29
C LYS A 84 7.08 1.13 2.95
N VAL A 85 6.87 0.67 1.71
CA VAL A 85 5.57 0.16 1.28
C VAL A 85 5.19 -1.07 2.10
N ILE A 86 6.06 -2.08 2.18
CA ILE A 86 5.82 -3.27 3.00
C ILE A 86 5.55 -2.87 4.45
N ASP A 87 6.42 -2.05 5.04
CA ASP A 87 6.27 -1.54 6.42
C ASP A 87 4.89 -0.91 6.68
N ARG A 88 4.38 -0.13 5.71
CA ARG A 88 3.07 0.52 5.76
C ARG A 88 1.93 -0.50 5.66
N TYR A 89 2.04 -1.48 4.76
CA TYR A 89 1.08 -2.56 4.61
C TYR A 89 0.98 -3.43 5.86
N GLU A 90 2.11 -3.86 6.42
CA GLU A 90 2.16 -4.65 7.65
C GLU A 90 1.52 -3.89 8.83
N ALA A 91 1.87 -2.61 9.01
CA ALA A 91 1.35 -1.82 10.12
C ALA A 91 -0.16 -1.53 10.03
N THR A 92 -0.70 -1.48 8.81
CA THR A 92 -2.11 -1.14 8.56
C THR A 92 -3.01 -2.37 8.56
N PHE A 93 -2.59 -3.43 7.86
CA PHE A 93 -3.41 -4.61 7.59
C PHE A 93 -2.98 -5.86 8.38
N ASP A 94 -1.92 -5.77 9.19
CA ASP A 94 -1.33 -6.88 9.93
C ASP A 94 -0.98 -8.08 9.02
N ILE A 95 -0.57 -7.78 7.77
CA ILE A 95 -0.05 -8.80 6.87
C ILE A 95 1.38 -9.17 7.28
N LYS A 96 1.78 -10.41 7.05
CA LYS A 96 3.15 -10.89 7.29
C LYS A 96 3.84 -11.12 5.97
N VAL A 97 4.91 -10.40 5.70
CA VAL A 97 5.72 -10.63 4.51
C VAL A 97 6.66 -11.83 4.71
N GLN A 98 6.71 -12.70 3.71
CA GLN A 98 7.60 -13.87 3.75
C GLN A 98 9.06 -13.41 3.64
N LYS A 99 9.98 -14.17 4.26
CA LYS A 99 11.42 -13.83 4.29
C LYS A 99 12.04 -13.69 2.91
N ASP A 100 11.50 -14.41 1.92
CA ASP A 100 12.04 -14.46 0.56
C ASP A 100 11.42 -13.38 -0.36
N CYS A 101 10.75 -12.38 0.20
CA CYS A 101 10.19 -11.27 -0.56
C CYS A 101 11.31 -10.45 -1.23
N PRO A 102 11.21 -10.14 -2.54
CA PRO A 102 12.31 -9.52 -3.32
C PRO A 102 12.46 -8.01 -3.06
N ILE A 103 12.44 -7.57 -1.79
CA ILE A 103 12.47 -6.16 -1.40
C ILE A 103 13.73 -5.47 -1.93
N GLU A 104 14.91 -6.05 -1.67
CA GLU A 104 16.20 -5.46 -2.08
C GLU A 104 16.34 -5.37 -3.60
N ALA A 105 15.88 -6.42 -4.30
CA ALA A 105 15.91 -6.45 -5.77
C ALA A 105 15.03 -5.35 -6.38
N ILE A 106 13.82 -5.14 -5.85
CA ILE A 106 12.93 -4.07 -6.33
C ILE A 106 13.47 -2.69 -5.94
N GLU A 107 14.04 -2.51 -4.74
CA GLU A 107 14.67 -1.23 -4.36
C GLU A 107 15.81 -0.85 -5.31
N LEU A 108 16.68 -1.81 -5.65
CA LEU A 108 17.75 -1.60 -6.63
C LEU A 108 17.18 -1.26 -8.00
N ALA A 109 16.12 -1.94 -8.43
CA ALA A 109 15.46 -1.66 -9.68
C ALA A 109 14.81 -0.26 -9.73
N THR A 110 14.22 0.19 -8.62
CA THR A 110 13.71 1.57 -8.52
C THR A 110 14.82 2.60 -8.61
N LEU A 111 16.00 2.34 -8.01
CA LEU A 111 17.16 3.21 -8.18
C LEU A 111 17.60 3.30 -9.64
N ASN A 112 17.68 2.16 -10.33
CA ASN A 112 17.99 2.10 -11.75
C ASN A 112 16.95 2.85 -12.59
N ARG A 113 15.66 2.66 -12.33
CA ARG A 113 14.57 3.42 -12.96
C ARG A 113 14.79 4.92 -12.82
N ASN A 114 15.15 5.39 -11.62
CA ASN A 114 15.41 6.81 -11.39
C ASN A 114 16.60 7.33 -12.22
N HIS A 115 17.63 6.52 -12.43
CA HIS A 115 18.77 6.87 -13.30
C HIS A 115 18.32 6.95 -14.77
N LEU A 116 17.53 5.97 -15.22
CA LEU A 116 16.96 5.93 -16.58
C LEU A 116 16.09 7.15 -16.87
N VAL A 117 15.23 7.56 -15.94
CA VAL A 117 14.27 8.66 -16.14
C VAL A 117 14.88 10.04 -15.90
N HIS A 118 15.65 10.22 -14.82
CA HIS A 118 16.06 11.57 -14.39
C HIS A 118 17.48 11.94 -14.77
N ARG A 119 18.32 10.97 -15.18
CA ARG A 119 19.75 11.19 -15.47
C ARG A 119 20.15 10.77 -16.87
N GLY A 120 19.19 10.68 -17.78
CA GLY A 120 19.43 10.25 -19.16
C GLY A 120 20.07 8.86 -19.25
N GLY A 121 19.76 7.97 -18.31
CA GLY A 121 20.33 6.63 -18.26
C GLY A 121 21.73 6.56 -17.66
N LYS A 122 22.17 7.56 -16.90
CA LYS A 122 23.46 7.53 -16.20
C LYS A 122 23.31 7.47 -14.69
N ASP A 123 24.21 6.75 -14.03
CA ASP A 123 24.28 6.71 -12.57
C ASP A 123 24.84 8.02 -11.99
N LYS A 124 25.10 8.06 -10.67
CA LYS A 124 25.66 9.26 -10.00
C LYS A 124 27.11 9.54 -10.40
N GLU A 125 27.82 8.54 -10.90
CA GLU A 125 29.23 8.62 -11.29
C GLU A 125 29.40 8.94 -12.79
N GLY A 126 28.29 8.90 -13.54
CA GLY A 126 28.24 9.20 -14.97
C GLY A 126 28.30 7.95 -15.86
N ASN A 127 28.31 6.74 -15.29
CA ASN A 127 28.32 5.49 -16.04
C ASN A 127 26.93 5.20 -16.62
N LEU A 128 26.87 4.59 -17.80
CA LEU A 128 25.62 4.20 -18.43
C LEU A 128 25.00 3.00 -17.70
N VAL A 129 23.72 3.13 -17.36
CA VAL A 129 22.87 2.04 -16.87
C VAL A 129 22.33 1.28 -18.07
N VAL A 130 22.90 0.11 -18.34
CA VAL A 130 22.48 -0.78 -19.43
C VAL A 130 21.51 -1.81 -18.85
N ILE A 131 20.34 -1.94 -19.48
CA ILE A 131 19.34 -2.96 -19.13
C ILE A 131 19.41 -4.08 -20.17
N THR A 132 19.69 -5.29 -19.71
CA THR A 132 19.67 -6.51 -20.51
C THR A 132 18.29 -7.16 -20.50
N ASP A 133 18.05 -8.12 -21.40
CA ASP A 133 16.82 -8.91 -21.40
C ASP A 133 16.65 -9.67 -20.07
N GLN A 134 17.74 -10.23 -19.55
CA GLN A 134 17.75 -10.93 -18.26
C GLN A 134 17.36 -10.00 -17.09
N ASP A 135 17.83 -8.75 -17.10
CA ASP A 135 17.46 -7.77 -16.06
C ASP A 135 15.96 -7.47 -16.09
N LEU A 136 15.38 -7.36 -17.30
CA LEU A 136 13.96 -7.13 -17.48
C LEU A 136 13.12 -8.33 -17.06
N GLU A 137 13.49 -9.54 -17.47
CA GLU A 137 12.80 -10.78 -17.08
C GLU A 137 12.81 -10.98 -15.56
N THR A 138 13.98 -10.81 -14.95
CA THR A 138 14.15 -10.90 -13.49
C THR A 138 13.31 -9.84 -12.76
N LEU A 139 13.23 -8.62 -13.31
CA LEU A 139 12.38 -7.58 -12.73
C LEU A 139 10.89 -7.95 -12.82
N ILE A 140 10.43 -8.43 -13.97
CA ILE A 140 9.03 -8.83 -14.17
C ILE A 140 8.65 -9.93 -13.19
N GLU A 141 9.51 -10.94 -13.02
CA GLU A 141 9.28 -12.03 -12.08
C GLU A 141 9.18 -11.50 -10.63
N ASN A 142 10.17 -10.72 -10.19
CA ASN A 142 10.19 -10.18 -8.83
C ASN A 142 8.98 -9.26 -8.56
N ALA A 143 8.63 -8.40 -9.52
CA ALA A 143 7.48 -7.50 -9.42
C ALA A 143 6.16 -8.29 -9.34
N SER A 144 6.02 -9.33 -10.17
CA SER A 144 4.83 -10.18 -10.18
C SER A 144 4.69 -10.95 -8.86
N ASN A 145 5.78 -11.55 -8.37
CA ASN A 145 5.78 -12.28 -7.11
C ASN A 145 5.38 -11.39 -5.94
N LEU A 146 5.91 -10.17 -5.88
CA LEU A 146 5.56 -9.20 -4.84
C LEU A 146 4.10 -8.75 -4.95
N ALA A 147 3.62 -8.46 -6.17
CA ALA A 147 2.22 -8.08 -6.39
C ALA A 147 1.25 -9.19 -5.98
N ILE A 148 1.52 -10.44 -6.37
CA ILE A 148 0.72 -11.62 -6.00
C ILE A 148 0.74 -11.82 -4.48
N MET A 149 1.91 -11.70 -3.85
CA MET A 149 2.03 -11.85 -2.40
C MET A 149 1.21 -10.80 -1.64
N LEU A 150 1.31 -9.52 -2.04
CA LEU A 150 0.54 -8.44 -1.41
C LEU A 150 -0.96 -8.66 -1.60
N TYR A 151 -1.39 -8.95 -2.82
CA TYR A 151 -2.79 -9.20 -3.15
C TYR A 151 -3.38 -10.36 -2.33
N ASN A 152 -2.68 -11.50 -2.27
CA ASN A 152 -3.12 -12.66 -1.52
C ASN A 152 -3.15 -12.39 -0.02
N SER A 153 -2.11 -11.73 0.52
CA SER A 153 -2.04 -11.42 1.95
C SER A 153 -3.15 -10.46 2.38
N LEU A 154 -3.44 -9.45 1.55
CA LEU A 154 -4.57 -8.54 1.76
C LEU A 154 -5.89 -9.28 1.69
N ASN A 155 -6.11 -10.12 0.69
CA ASN A 155 -7.35 -10.89 0.59
C ASN A 155 -7.56 -11.76 1.83
N VAL A 156 -6.52 -12.41 2.34
CA VAL A 156 -6.60 -13.18 3.59
C VAL A 156 -6.93 -12.28 4.78
N ALA A 157 -6.29 -11.10 4.89
CA ALA A 157 -6.56 -10.16 5.98
C ALA A 157 -8.01 -9.63 5.91
N THR A 158 -8.45 -9.20 4.73
CA THR A 158 -9.73 -8.49 4.55
C THR A 158 -10.93 -9.43 4.41
N ASN A 159 -10.76 -10.68 3.98
CA ASN A 159 -11.85 -11.65 3.87
C ASN A 159 -12.01 -12.50 5.14
N LYS A 160 -11.05 -12.46 6.07
CA LYS A 160 -11.22 -13.08 7.41
C LYS A 160 -12.36 -12.43 8.20
N THR A 161 -12.70 -11.17 7.92
CA THR A 161 -13.80 -10.46 8.59
C THR A 161 -15.18 -11.00 8.20
N THR A 162 -15.32 -11.83 7.15
CA THR A 162 -16.61 -12.47 6.80
C THR A 162 -16.95 -13.69 7.67
N ILE A 163 -16.09 -14.10 8.62
CA ILE A 163 -16.38 -15.19 9.56
C ILE A 163 -16.28 -14.68 11.00
N LEU A 164 -17.23 -13.82 11.39
CA LEU A 164 -17.66 -13.70 12.78
C LEU A 164 -19.06 -14.33 12.92
N GLN A 165 -19.00 -15.64 13.14
CA GLN A 165 -19.88 -16.61 13.82
C GLN A 165 -21.41 -16.61 13.60
N PRO A 166 -22.04 -17.80 13.44
CA PRO A 166 -23.49 -17.96 13.54
C PRO A 166 -23.96 -17.67 14.97
N ASP A 167 -25.13 -17.02 15.05
CA ASP A 167 -25.87 -16.77 16.29
C ASP A 167 -26.03 -18.06 17.11
N ASP A 168 -25.27 -18.17 18.20
CA ASP A 168 -25.50 -19.18 19.24
C ASP A 168 -25.66 -18.50 20.60
N LYS A 169 -26.89 -18.04 20.87
CA LYS A 169 -27.60 -18.45 22.10
C LYS A 169 -29.09 -18.05 22.08
N PRO A 170 -30.00 -19.03 22.28
CA PRO A 170 -31.38 -18.75 22.65
C PRO A 170 -31.46 -18.57 24.18
N PHE A 171 -32.01 -17.45 24.64
CA PHE A 171 -32.57 -17.31 25.98
C PHE A 171 -33.87 -16.53 25.83
N ILE A 172 -34.96 -17.25 25.53
CA ILE A 172 -35.99 -17.65 26.51
C ILE A 172 -36.59 -16.44 27.22
N HIS A 173 -37.82 -16.12 26.80
CA HIS A 173 -38.80 -15.38 27.58
C HIS A 173 -39.09 -16.13 28.89
N GLU A 174 -39.01 -15.44 30.03
CA GLU A 174 -39.89 -15.72 31.17
C GLU A 174 -40.42 -14.38 31.73
N PHE A 175 -41.75 -14.29 31.65
CA PHE A 175 -42.75 -13.43 32.32
C PHE A 175 -42.39 -12.02 32.78
#